data_AF-A0A2T6MYZ2-F1
#
_entry.id   AF-A0A2T6MYZ2-F1
#
_cell.length_a   1.000
_cell.length_b   1.000
_cell.length_c   1.000
_cell.angle_alpha   90.00
_cell.angle_beta   90.00
_cell.angle_gamma   90.00
#
_symmetry.space_group_name_H-M   'P 1'
#
loop_
_entity.id
_entity.type
_entity.pdbx_description
1 polymer ?
#
loop_
_entity_poly.entity_id
_entity_poly.type
_entity_poly.pdbx_seq_one_letter_code
_entity_poly.pdbx_strand_id
1 'polypeptide(L)'
;MLKKQEHLVELCNRLSAIDGRERLEEALQSTLQGLDLKWAMTRGGWHRLGGVVDGNYAPVSPNLTKWVDETAGGDLDELFFNYRDSGYFVTQLAGKSHYFTAPTGERPDQFVQIEIEELQEVIERPLIDRDWYPDNLEEFLDPLDYPRLEPEPVTPPFYRFRRIMEIDKLLEDQAESERNLGDLRRFFNDWGESSASEGDDFCRQWVLLLRDYQDAYGELRIHARPMTALHGGLPDLPDGERLTGASLANAIHGYDRLVGYPFAWFFHMLSSKSSNYAVAEAVLRDQMGAYDYLPARDLKVLRRWEERPYSV
;
A
#
# COMPACT_ATOMS: atom_id res chain seq x y z
N MET A 1 -0.95 13.06 -18.91
CA MET A 1 -1.44 12.63 -17.58
C MET A 1 -2.91 12.97 -17.38
N LEU A 2 -3.32 14.25 -17.38
CA LEU A 2 -4.70 14.66 -17.04
C LEU A 2 -5.81 13.94 -17.84
N LYS A 3 -5.73 13.90 -19.18
CA LYS A 3 -6.69 13.14 -20.01
C LYS A 3 -6.74 11.64 -19.71
N LYS A 4 -5.62 11.04 -19.27
CA LYS A 4 -5.60 9.63 -18.86
C LYS A 4 -6.36 9.45 -17.54
N GLN A 5 -6.23 10.39 -16.60
CA GLN A 5 -6.93 10.34 -15.31
C GLN A 5 -8.45 10.44 -15.50
N GLU A 6 -8.93 11.36 -16.34
CA GLU A 6 -10.36 11.49 -16.65
C GLU A 6 -10.96 10.19 -17.19
N HIS A 7 -10.30 9.56 -18.17
CA HIS A 7 -10.75 8.27 -18.71
C HIS A 7 -10.73 7.14 -17.67
N LEU A 8 -9.77 7.14 -16.73
CA LEU A 8 -9.70 6.14 -15.67
C LEU A 8 -10.80 6.33 -14.62
N VAL A 9 -11.17 7.58 -14.31
CA VAL A 9 -12.33 7.89 -13.47
C VAL A 9 -13.62 7.40 -14.14
N GLU A 10 -13.82 7.73 -15.41
CA GLU A 10 -14.99 7.27 -16.17
C GLU A 10 -15.05 5.74 -16.28
N LEU A 11 -13.90 5.08 -16.47
CA LEU A 11 -13.82 3.63 -16.49
C LEU A 11 -14.27 3.02 -15.16
N CYS A 12 -13.73 3.50 -14.03
CA CYS A 12 -14.10 3.00 -12.70
C CYS A 12 -15.59 3.22 -12.40
N ASN A 13 -16.16 4.35 -12.82
CA ASN A 13 -17.57 4.66 -12.59
C ASN A 13 -18.54 3.78 -13.39
N ARG A 14 -18.11 3.23 -14.53
CA ARG A 14 -18.95 2.38 -15.39
C ARG A 14 -18.78 0.89 -15.11
N LEU A 15 -17.63 0.49 -14.60
CA LEU A 15 -17.30 -0.92 -14.42
C LEU A 15 -17.88 -1.44 -13.10
N SER A 16 -18.56 -2.57 -13.16
CA SER A 16 -19.05 -3.26 -11.97
C SER A 16 -17.90 -4.01 -11.29
N ALA A 17 -17.69 -3.80 -10.00
CA ALA A 17 -16.71 -4.59 -9.25
C ALA A 17 -17.18 -6.02 -8.96
N ILE A 18 -18.47 -6.32 -9.19
CA ILE A 18 -19.01 -7.68 -9.13
C ILE A 18 -18.35 -8.58 -10.19
N ASP A 19 -17.97 -8.01 -11.34
CA ASP A 19 -17.36 -8.75 -12.45
C ASP A 19 -15.92 -9.19 -12.15
N GLY A 20 -15.35 -8.73 -11.03
CA GLY A 20 -14.03 -9.11 -10.57
C GLY A 20 -12.89 -8.29 -11.17
N ARG A 21 -11.72 -8.43 -10.56
CA ARG A 21 -10.50 -7.68 -10.89
C ARG A 21 -9.99 -7.99 -12.31
N GLU A 22 -10.16 -9.21 -12.80
CA GLU A 22 -9.74 -9.61 -14.14
C GLU A 22 -10.41 -8.72 -15.20
N ARG A 23 -11.69 -8.41 -15.01
CA ARG A 23 -12.43 -7.51 -15.90
C ARG A 23 -11.92 -6.07 -15.82
N LEU A 24 -11.54 -5.62 -14.62
CA LEU A 24 -10.88 -4.33 -14.42
C LEU A 24 -9.54 -4.27 -15.16
N GLU A 25 -8.72 -5.31 -15.05
CA GLU A 25 -7.42 -5.39 -15.74
C GLU A 25 -7.58 -5.31 -17.26
N GLU A 26 -8.50 -6.09 -17.84
CA GLU A 26 -8.81 -6.03 -19.27
C GLU A 26 -9.25 -4.64 -19.72
N ALA A 27 -10.13 -3.99 -18.94
CA ALA A 27 -10.64 -2.66 -19.26
C ALA A 27 -9.54 -1.60 -19.19
N LEU A 28 -8.65 -1.69 -18.20
CA LEU A 28 -7.50 -0.80 -18.06
C LEU A 28 -6.52 -0.98 -19.22
N GLN A 29 -6.21 -2.23 -19.58
CA GLN A 29 -5.33 -2.56 -20.70
C GLN A 29 -5.90 -2.01 -22.03
N SER A 30 -7.21 -2.11 -22.23
CA SER A 30 -7.88 -1.55 -23.41
C SER A 30 -7.89 -0.01 -23.43
N THR A 31 -7.89 0.64 -22.26
CA THR A 31 -7.94 2.10 -22.13
C THR A 31 -6.55 2.72 -22.25
N LEU A 32 -5.54 2.05 -21.72
CA LEU A 32 -4.15 2.48 -21.71
C LEU A 32 -3.32 1.70 -22.73
N GLN A 33 -3.77 1.72 -23.98
CA GLN A 33 -3.10 1.05 -25.09
C GLN A 33 -1.63 1.48 -25.21
N GLY A 34 -0.75 0.50 -25.46
CA GLY A 34 0.68 0.72 -25.60
C GLY A 34 1.49 0.60 -24.30
N LEU A 35 0.84 0.35 -23.16
CA LEU A 35 1.52 -0.06 -21.93
C LEU A 35 1.31 -1.57 -21.72
N ASP A 36 2.35 -2.28 -21.26
CA ASP A 36 2.23 -3.66 -20.75
C ASP A 36 1.74 -3.61 -19.31
N LEU A 37 0.48 -3.19 -19.11
CA LEU A 37 -0.11 -3.05 -17.79
C LEU A 37 -0.45 -4.43 -17.24
N LYS A 38 0.04 -4.72 -16.03
CA LYS A 38 -0.32 -5.95 -15.31
C LYS A 38 -0.73 -5.61 -13.90
N TRP A 39 -1.64 -6.41 -13.37
CA TRP A 39 -1.88 -6.42 -11.95
C TRP A 39 -0.60 -6.84 -11.19
N ALA A 40 -0.25 -6.07 -10.17
CA ALA A 40 0.89 -6.34 -9.30
C ALA A 40 0.43 -6.87 -7.94
N MET A 41 -0.53 -6.21 -7.27
CA MET A 41 -1.05 -6.69 -6.00
C MET A 41 -2.42 -6.12 -5.63
N THR A 42 -3.09 -6.76 -4.67
CA THR A 42 -4.30 -6.24 -4.01
C THR A 42 -4.08 -6.19 -2.51
N ARG A 43 -4.42 -5.07 -1.87
CA ARG A 43 -4.36 -4.90 -0.41
C ARG A 43 -5.74 -4.56 0.15
N GLY A 44 -6.31 -5.48 0.92
CA GLY A 44 -7.59 -5.28 1.60
C GLY A 44 -7.45 -5.00 3.09
N GLY A 45 -8.59 -4.91 3.75
CA GLY A 45 -8.69 -4.86 5.23
C GLY A 45 -8.59 -3.45 5.82
N TRP A 46 -8.60 -2.41 4.98
CA TRP A 46 -8.79 -1.04 5.44
C TRP A 46 -10.26 -0.64 5.27
N HIS A 47 -10.68 0.36 6.04
CA HIS A 47 -12.01 0.93 5.96
C HIS A 47 -11.94 2.46 6.01
N ARG A 48 -13.03 3.13 5.63
CA ARG A 48 -13.27 4.55 5.85
C ARG A 48 -14.67 4.73 6.42
N LEU A 49 -14.88 5.81 7.16
CA LEU A 49 -16.21 6.21 7.59
C LEU A 49 -17.14 6.30 6.39
N GLY A 50 -18.30 5.66 6.52
CA GLY A 50 -19.38 5.73 5.57
C GLY A 50 -20.40 6.78 6.01
N GLY A 51 -21.66 6.39 5.92
CA GLY A 51 -22.83 7.21 6.17
C GLY A 51 -23.73 6.66 7.27
N VAL A 52 -25.02 6.98 7.12
CA VAL A 52 -26.10 6.55 7.99
C VAL A 52 -27.21 5.95 7.13
N VAL A 53 -27.74 4.82 7.57
CA VAL A 53 -28.89 4.15 6.97
C VAL A 53 -29.98 3.91 8.01
N ASP A 54 -31.22 3.76 7.56
CA ASP A 54 -32.34 3.45 8.44
C ASP A 54 -32.40 1.95 8.80
N GLY A 55 -33.43 1.57 9.57
CA GLY A 55 -33.66 0.18 9.99
C GLY A 55 -33.94 -0.81 8.85
N ASN A 56 -34.20 -0.32 7.63
CA ASN A 56 -34.38 -1.13 6.42
C ASN A 56 -33.18 -1.00 5.46
N TYR A 57 -32.06 -0.44 5.93
CA TYR A 57 -30.86 -0.12 5.16
C TYR A 57 -31.08 0.87 4.01
N ALA A 58 -32.14 1.69 4.08
CA ALA A 58 -32.32 2.78 3.15
C ALA A 58 -31.35 3.94 3.50
N PRO A 59 -30.72 4.58 2.50
CA PRO A 59 -29.75 5.63 2.73
C PRO A 59 -30.40 6.87 3.37
N VAL A 60 -29.84 7.31 4.50
CA VAL A 60 -30.21 8.56 5.19
C VAL A 60 -29.19 9.65 4.85
N SER A 61 -27.90 9.35 4.95
CA SER A 61 -26.81 10.23 4.53
C SER A 61 -25.61 9.39 4.08
N PRO A 62 -24.85 9.81 3.05
CA PRO A 62 -23.64 9.12 2.60
C PRO A 62 -22.39 9.46 3.43
N ASN A 63 -22.49 10.36 4.41
CA ASN A 63 -21.36 10.81 5.22
C ASN A 63 -21.80 11.06 6.67
N LEU A 64 -21.25 10.27 7.60
CA LEU A 64 -21.57 10.34 9.02
C LEU A 64 -21.23 11.70 9.62
N THR A 65 -20.01 12.20 9.43
CA THR A 65 -19.55 13.48 9.99
C THR A 65 -20.48 14.62 9.59
N LYS A 66 -20.73 14.74 8.28
CA LYS A 66 -21.63 15.75 7.73
C LYS A 66 -23.06 15.60 8.28
N TRP A 67 -23.55 14.37 8.40
CA TRP A 67 -24.88 14.11 8.93
C TRP A 67 -25.02 14.57 10.38
N VAL A 68 -24.02 14.31 11.22
CA VAL A 68 -24.00 14.77 12.62
C VAL A 68 -24.00 16.30 12.69
N ASP A 69 -23.15 16.95 11.89
CA ASP A 69 -23.07 18.41 11.82
C ASP A 69 -24.42 19.04 11.39
N GLU A 70 -25.08 18.48 10.37
CA GLU A 70 -26.33 19.01 9.83
C GLU A 70 -27.55 18.74 10.74
N THR A 71 -27.53 17.64 11.50
CA THR A 71 -28.70 17.15 12.23
C THR A 71 -28.74 17.63 13.68
N ALA A 72 -27.58 17.75 14.33
CA ALA A 72 -27.47 18.12 15.73
C ALA A 72 -26.45 19.24 15.98
N GLY A 73 -25.90 19.87 14.93
CA GLY A 73 -24.86 20.89 15.10
C GLY A 73 -23.59 20.37 15.77
N GLY A 74 -23.36 19.04 15.74
CA GLY A 74 -22.30 18.39 16.51
C GLY A 74 -22.60 18.17 18.00
N ASP A 75 -23.80 18.47 18.48
CA ASP A 75 -24.23 18.25 19.86
C ASP A 75 -24.68 16.81 20.08
N LEU A 76 -23.94 16.08 20.92
CA LEU A 76 -24.23 14.69 21.25
C LEU A 76 -25.54 14.52 22.03
N ASP A 77 -25.88 15.44 22.93
CA ASP A 77 -27.09 15.32 23.75
C ASP A 77 -28.33 15.46 22.86
N GLU A 78 -28.29 16.40 21.90
CA GLU A 78 -29.36 16.56 20.90
C GLU A 78 -29.45 15.34 19.98
N LEU A 79 -28.31 14.81 19.53
CA LEU A 79 -28.25 13.62 18.69
C LEU A 79 -28.86 12.40 19.39
N PHE A 80 -28.48 12.14 20.64
CA PHE A 80 -29.03 11.04 21.43
C PHE A 80 -30.51 11.24 21.75
N PHE A 81 -30.94 12.46 22.08
CA PHE A 81 -32.35 12.76 22.33
C PHE A 81 -33.23 12.46 21.10
N ASN A 82 -32.78 12.86 19.92
CA ASN A 82 -33.55 12.75 18.68
C ASN A 82 -33.50 11.33 18.07
N TYR A 83 -32.39 10.60 18.22
CA TYR A 83 -32.15 9.37 17.44
C TYR A 83 -32.02 8.07 18.26
N ARG A 84 -32.09 8.12 19.59
CA ARG A 84 -31.94 6.92 20.46
C ARG A 84 -32.84 5.73 20.12
N ASP A 85 -34.04 6.00 19.60
CA ASP A 85 -35.05 4.98 19.27
C ASP A 85 -35.26 4.87 17.74
N SER A 86 -34.37 5.45 16.94
CA SER A 86 -34.49 5.50 15.47
C SER A 86 -34.25 4.15 14.78
N GLY A 87 -33.45 3.28 15.40
CA GLY A 87 -33.00 2.03 14.78
C GLY A 87 -32.08 2.23 13.58
N TYR A 88 -31.43 3.39 13.47
CA TYR A 88 -30.48 3.69 12.39
C TYR A 88 -29.16 2.98 12.63
N PHE A 89 -28.37 2.86 11.56
CA PHE A 89 -27.04 2.26 11.57
C PHE A 89 -26.01 3.20 10.97
N VAL A 90 -24.79 3.14 11.50
CA VAL A 90 -23.59 3.68 10.86
C VAL A 90 -23.06 2.65 9.88
N THR A 91 -22.67 3.13 8.70
CA THR A 91 -21.99 2.31 7.70
C THR A 91 -20.51 2.68 7.61
N GLN A 92 -19.74 1.75 7.07
CA GLN A 92 -18.35 1.97 6.69
C GLN A 92 -18.13 1.52 5.24
N LEU A 93 -17.15 2.14 4.58
CA LEU A 93 -16.64 1.69 3.29
C LEU A 93 -15.53 0.69 3.53
N ALA A 94 -15.82 -0.61 3.39
CA ALA A 94 -14.83 -1.66 3.37
C ALA A 94 -14.04 -1.60 2.06
N GLY A 95 -12.70 -1.50 2.15
CA GLY A 95 -11.85 -1.18 1.02
C GLY A 95 -10.78 -2.21 0.69
N LYS A 96 -10.49 -2.32 -0.61
CA LYS A 96 -9.28 -2.94 -1.16
C LYS A 96 -8.62 -1.96 -2.13
N SER A 97 -7.29 -1.95 -2.18
CA SER A 97 -6.51 -1.20 -3.16
C SER A 97 -5.86 -2.18 -4.13
N HIS A 98 -6.18 -2.05 -5.42
CA HIS A 98 -5.55 -2.76 -6.52
C HIS A 98 -4.44 -1.90 -7.11
N TYR A 99 -3.26 -2.49 -7.25
CA TYR A 99 -2.09 -1.87 -7.85
C TYR A 99 -1.81 -2.53 -9.19
N PHE A 100 -1.69 -1.71 -10.24
CA PHE A 100 -1.30 -2.13 -11.58
C PHE A 100 -0.03 -1.39 -11.97
N THR A 101 0.89 -2.09 -12.64
CA THR A 101 2.18 -1.52 -13.05
C THR A 101 2.47 -1.80 -14.52
N ALA A 102 3.18 -0.87 -15.15
CA ALA A 102 3.69 -1.06 -16.51
C ALA A 102 5.09 -0.42 -16.63
N PRO A 103 6.12 -1.16 -17.09
CA PRO A 103 7.41 -0.57 -17.40
C PRO A 103 7.26 0.44 -18.53
N THR A 104 8.02 1.54 -18.45
CA THR A 104 8.07 2.61 -19.46
C THR A 104 9.48 2.87 -19.98
N GLY A 105 10.48 2.17 -19.44
CA GLY A 105 11.89 2.21 -19.86
C GLY A 105 12.69 1.08 -19.22
N GLU A 106 14.01 1.13 -19.39
CA GLU A 106 14.92 0.07 -18.90
C GLU A 106 15.38 0.29 -17.45
N ARG A 107 15.29 1.53 -16.93
CA ARG A 107 15.65 1.78 -15.54
C ARG A 107 14.55 1.28 -14.60
N PRO A 108 14.90 0.82 -13.38
CA PRO A 108 13.92 0.25 -12.46
C PRO A 108 12.89 1.26 -11.92
N ASP A 109 13.17 2.56 -12.01
CA ASP A 109 12.24 3.64 -11.66
C ASP A 109 11.39 4.13 -12.85
N GLN A 110 11.67 3.67 -14.08
CA GLN A 110 10.89 4.01 -15.28
C GLN A 110 9.69 3.07 -15.41
N PHE A 111 8.68 3.30 -14.60
CA PHE A 111 7.39 2.63 -14.71
C PHE A 111 6.24 3.54 -14.30
N VAL A 112 5.05 3.17 -14.77
CA VAL A 112 3.79 3.73 -14.31
C VAL A 112 3.18 2.80 -13.27
N GLN A 113 2.62 3.39 -12.21
CA GLN A 113 1.78 2.70 -11.25
C GLN A 113 0.38 3.32 -11.20
N ILE A 114 -0.64 2.47 -11.19
CA ILE A 114 -2.04 2.84 -11.05
C ILE A 114 -2.58 2.22 -9.77
N GLU A 115 -3.27 3.02 -8.97
CA GLU A 115 -4.00 2.59 -7.77
C GLU A 115 -5.49 2.81 -8.00
N ILE A 116 -6.27 1.73 -7.84
CA ILE A 116 -7.74 1.73 -7.92
C ILE A 116 -8.28 1.07 -6.67
N GLU A 117 -9.27 1.70 -6.06
CA GLU A 117 -9.94 1.17 -4.88
C GLU A 117 -11.17 0.36 -5.31
N GLU A 118 -11.36 -0.82 -4.71
CA GLU A 118 -12.62 -1.54 -4.67
C GLU A 118 -13.26 -1.28 -3.32
N LEU A 119 -14.46 -0.71 -3.33
CA LEU A 119 -15.17 -0.28 -2.14
C LEU A 119 -16.53 -0.99 -2.06
N GLN A 120 -16.92 -1.35 -0.84
CA GLN A 120 -18.28 -1.79 -0.56
C GLN A 120 -18.77 -1.13 0.72
N GLU A 121 -19.94 -0.51 0.66
CA GLU A 121 -20.59 0.00 1.87
C GLU A 121 -21.23 -1.16 2.64
N VAL A 122 -20.89 -1.24 3.92
CA VAL A 122 -21.38 -2.30 4.81
C VAL A 122 -21.86 -1.68 6.13
N ILE A 123 -22.80 -2.34 6.79
CA ILE A 123 -23.18 -2.00 8.16
C ILE A 123 -21.96 -2.20 9.07
N GLU A 124 -21.74 -1.24 9.96
CA GLU A 124 -20.67 -1.31 10.97
C GLU A 124 -21.26 -1.48 12.37
N ARG A 125 -22.17 -0.58 12.76
CA ARG A 125 -22.74 -0.53 14.11
C ARG A 125 -24.11 0.14 14.11
N PRO A 126 -24.97 -0.12 15.12
CA PRO A 126 -26.09 0.76 15.42
C PRO A 126 -25.62 2.22 15.55
N LEU A 127 -26.48 3.17 15.20
CA LEU A 127 -26.18 4.59 15.35
C LEU A 127 -26.01 4.97 16.82
N ILE A 128 -26.89 4.45 17.66
CA ILE A 128 -26.87 4.64 19.11
C ILE A 128 -27.07 3.26 19.75
N ASP A 129 -26.20 2.94 20.71
CA ASP A 129 -26.37 1.81 21.61
C ASP A 129 -26.80 2.37 22.97
N ARG A 130 -27.74 1.70 23.65
CA ARG A 130 -28.35 2.22 24.89
C ARG A 130 -27.43 2.11 26.09
N ASP A 131 -26.48 1.19 26.02
CA ASP A 131 -25.53 0.88 27.08
C ASP A 131 -24.16 1.54 26.84
N TRP A 132 -24.05 2.37 25.80
CA TRP A 132 -22.83 3.10 25.45
C TRP A 132 -23.10 4.59 25.20
N TYR A 133 -22.26 5.45 25.79
CA TYR A 133 -22.32 6.91 25.60
C TYR A 133 -20.90 7.43 25.33
N PRO A 134 -20.67 8.15 24.23
CA PRO A 134 -19.36 8.72 23.92
C PRO A 134 -19.06 9.94 24.79
N ASP A 135 -17.79 10.14 25.14
CA ASP A 135 -17.32 11.33 25.86
C ASP A 135 -17.34 12.58 24.97
N ASN A 136 -17.18 12.41 23.65
CA ASN A 136 -17.13 13.50 22.69
C ASN A 136 -17.45 13.04 21.26
N LEU A 137 -17.58 14.01 20.34
CA LEU A 137 -17.93 13.74 18.95
C LEU A 137 -16.90 12.86 18.21
N GLU A 138 -15.62 12.97 18.52
CA GLU A 138 -14.58 12.13 17.90
C GLU A 138 -14.79 10.67 18.27
N GLU A 139 -15.06 10.38 19.55
CA GLU A 139 -15.41 9.05 20.01
C GLU A 139 -16.73 8.56 19.41
N PHE A 140 -17.72 9.43 19.21
CA PHE A 140 -18.95 9.06 18.50
C PHE A 140 -18.69 8.65 17.04
N LEU A 141 -17.79 9.34 16.35
CA LEU A 141 -17.48 9.09 14.94
C LEU A 141 -16.65 7.81 14.75
N ASP A 142 -15.61 7.60 15.56
CA ASP A 142 -14.71 6.45 15.47
C ASP A 142 -14.41 5.84 16.85
N PRO A 143 -15.37 5.10 17.44
CA PRO A 143 -15.24 4.51 18.75
C PRO A 143 -14.31 3.29 18.71
N LEU A 144 -13.43 3.23 19.71
CA LEU A 144 -12.51 2.10 19.91
C LEU A 144 -13.23 0.88 20.49
N ASP A 145 -14.07 1.10 21.50
CA ASP A 145 -14.72 0.05 22.30
C ASP A 145 -16.26 0.07 22.09
N TYR A 146 -16.70 -0.17 20.85
CA TYR A 146 -18.11 -0.26 20.48
C TYR A 146 -18.45 -1.63 19.91
N PRO A 147 -19.62 -2.23 20.23
CA PRO A 147 -20.06 -3.50 19.63
C PRO A 147 -20.16 -3.41 18.10
N ARG A 148 -19.15 -3.94 17.40
CA ARG A 148 -19.18 -4.02 15.93
C ARG A 148 -20.07 -5.17 15.49
N LEU A 149 -20.91 -4.91 14.50
CA LEU A 149 -21.73 -5.92 13.86
C LEU A 149 -20.91 -6.72 12.84
N GLU A 150 -21.39 -7.91 12.51
CA GLU A 150 -20.89 -8.63 11.34
C GLU A 150 -21.20 -7.79 10.08
N PRO A 151 -20.19 -7.49 9.24
CA PRO A 151 -20.39 -6.60 8.10
C PRO A 151 -21.44 -7.13 7.11
N GLU A 152 -22.55 -6.42 6.98
CA GLU A 152 -23.60 -6.72 6.01
C GLU A 152 -23.60 -5.70 4.85
N PRO A 153 -23.54 -6.14 3.58
CA PRO A 153 -23.59 -5.23 2.43
C PRO A 153 -24.83 -4.34 2.35
N VAL A 154 -24.61 -3.03 2.26
CA VAL A 154 -25.63 -2.03 1.94
C VAL A 154 -25.66 -1.72 0.44
N THR A 155 -24.49 -1.76 -0.21
CA THR A 155 -24.34 -1.50 -1.64
C THR A 155 -23.60 -2.65 -2.35
N PRO A 156 -23.79 -2.80 -3.68
CA PRO A 156 -22.87 -3.60 -4.47
C PRO A 156 -21.45 -2.99 -4.42
N PRO A 157 -20.39 -3.80 -4.54
CA PRO A 157 -19.04 -3.27 -4.62
C PRO A 157 -18.86 -2.42 -5.87
N PHE A 158 -18.05 -1.37 -5.77
CA PHE A 158 -17.77 -0.44 -6.87
C PHE A 158 -16.30 -0.03 -6.89
N TYR A 159 -15.80 0.37 -8.06
CA TYR A 159 -14.44 0.87 -8.20
C TYR A 159 -14.37 2.39 -8.04
N ARG A 160 -13.27 2.88 -7.48
CA ARG A 160 -12.90 4.29 -7.42
C ARG A 160 -11.46 4.47 -7.87
N PHE A 161 -11.26 5.26 -8.91
CA PHE A 161 -9.92 5.64 -9.32
C PHE A 161 -9.26 6.49 -8.23
N ARG A 162 -8.05 6.09 -7.78
CA ARG A 162 -7.30 6.82 -6.77
C ARG A 162 -6.20 7.68 -7.39
N ARG A 163 -5.28 7.06 -8.14
CA ARG A 163 -4.17 7.77 -8.79
C ARG A 163 -3.50 6.96 -9.90
N ILE A 164 -2.78 7.67 -10.77
CA ILE A 164 -1.80 7.14 -11.74
C ILE A 164 -0.54 7.99 -11.61
N MET A 165 0.62 7.33 -11.47
CA MET A 165 1.90 7.97 -11.21
C MET A 165 2.97 7.45 -12.17
N GLU A 166 3.71 8.35 -12.80
CA GLU A 166 4.99 8.06 -13.47
C GLU A 166 6.09 8.20 -12.41
N ILE A 167 6.73 7.09 -12.04
CA ILE A 167 7.59 7.05 -10.84
C ILE A 167 8.91 7.79 -11.05
N ASP A 168 9.48 7.72 -12.25
CA ASP A 168 10.64 8.51 -12.64
C ASP A 168 10.38 10.02 -12.49
N LYS A 169 9.22 10.50 -12.96
CA LYS A 169 8.81 11.90 -12.81
C LYS A 169 8.56 12.29 -11.36
N LEU A 170 7.96 11.43 -10.55
CA LEU A 170 7.80 11.66 -9.11
C LEU A 170 9.16 11.90 -8.44
N LEU A 171 10.17 11.11 -8.81
CA LEU A 171 11.52 11.28 -8.28
C LEU A 171 12.17 12.57 -8.83
N GLU A 172 11.99 12.92 -10.10
CA GLU A 172 12.55 14.14 -10.69
C GLU A 172 11.94 15.45 -10.12
N ASP A 173 10.63 15.48 -9.88
CA ASP A 173 9.89 16.69 -9.51
C ASP A 173 10.09 17.10 -8.03
N GLN A 174 10.36 16.15 -7.15
CA GLN A 174 10.57 16.44 -5.73
C GLN A 174 12.05 16.70 -5.45
N ALA A 175 12.36 17.95 -5.09
CA ALA A 175 13.70 18.42 -4.79
C ALA A 175 14.45 17.50 -3.81
N GLU A 176 15.77 17.45 -3.92
CA GLU A 176 16.73 16.63 -3.17
C GLU A 176 16.59 16.65 -1.63
N SER A 177 15.73 17.51 -1.07
CA SER A 177 15.51 17.68 0.37
C SER A 177 14.66 16.59 1.03
N GLU A 178 13.91 15.79 0.28
CA GLU A 178 13.08 14.72 0.87
C GLU A 178 13.86 13.40 1.02
N ARG A 179 14.31 13.13 2.25
CA ARG A 179 15.12 11.94 2.59
C ARG A 179 14.48 10.63 2.11
N ASN A 180 13.16 10.48 2.23
CA ASN A 180 12.46 9.27 1.79
C ASN A 180 12.62 9.02 0.28
N LEU A 181 12.45 10.05 -0.55
CA LEU A 181 12.61 9.92 -2.00
C LEU A 181 14.09 9.77 -2.41
N GLY A 182 15.00 10.36 -1.64
CA GLY A 182 16.45 10.14 -1.79
C GLY A 182 16.85 8.67 -1.53
N ASP A 183 16.39 8.10 -0.43
CA ASP A 183 16.62 6.69 -0.08
C ASP A 183 15.94 5.75 -1.09
N LEU A 184 14.76 6.11 -1.59
CA LEU A 184 14.08 5.38 -2.66
C LEU A 184 14.83 5.43 -4.00
N ARG A 185 15.36 6.59 -4.40
CA ARG A 185 16.19 6.71 -5.61
C ARG A 185 17.42 5.81 -5.50
N ARG A 186 18.03 5.76 -4.31
CA ARG A 186 19.15 4.85 -4.06
C ARG A 186 18.72 3.39 -4.16
N PHE A 187 17.56 3.03 -3.61
CA PHE A 187 16.98 1.69 -3.73
C PHE A 187 16.85 1.24 -5.19
N PHE A 188 16.36 2.12 -6.06
CA PHE A 188 16.30 1.87 -7.49
C PHE A 188 17.68 1.72 -8.14
N ASN A 189 18.63 2.59 -7.81
CA ASN A 189 19.99 2.50 -8.35
C ASN A 189 20.70 1.20 -7.92
N ASP A 190 20.57 0.82 -6.65
CA ASP A 190 21.13 -0.41 -6.11
C ASP A 190 20.46 -1.65 -6.76
N TRP A 191 19.16 -1.60 -7.07
CA TRP A 191 18.49 -2.62 -7.88
C TRP A 191 19.13 -2.75 -9.27
N GLY A 192 19.21 -1.66 -10.02
CA GLY A 192 19.77 -1.63 -11.38
C GLY A 192 21.24 -2.04 -11.48
N GLU A 193 22.03 -1.81 -10.42
CA GLU A 193 23.44 -2.21 -10.39
C GLU A 193 23.66 -3.66 -9.93
N SER A 194 22.69 -4.28 -9.25
CA SER A 194 22.77 -5.64 -8.72
C SER A 194 22.24 -6.72 -9.69
N SER A 195 22.46 -7.98 -9.35
CA SER A 195 21.90 -9.14 -10.05
C SER A 195 20.36 -9.16 -10.01
N ALA A 196 19.70 -8.45 -9.09
CA ALA A 196 18.23 -8.37 -9.05
C ALA A 196 17.64 -7.81 -10.35
N SER A 197 18.38 -6.94 -11.05
CA SER A 197 18.01 -6.41 -12.37
C SER A 197 18.09 -7.41 -13.52
N GLU A 198 18.69 -8.58 -13.31
CA GLU A 198 18.75 -9.64 -14.33
C GLU A 198 17.45 -10.46 -14.39
N GLY A 199 16.57 -10.30 -13.39
CA GLY A 199 15.23 -10.89 -13.36
C GLY A 199 14.21 -10.06 -14.14
N ASP A 200 12.98 -10.03 -13.62
CA ASP A 200 11.92 -9.17 -14.16
C ASP A 200 12.13 -7.69 -13.82
N ASP A 201 11.37 -6.81 -14.49
CA ASP A 201 11.32 -5.40 -14.13
C ASP A 201 10.96 -5.22 -12.65
N PHE A 202 11.57 -4.22 -12.00
CA PHE A 202 11.31 -3.89 -10.61
C PHE A 202 9.82 -3.85 -10.26
N CYS A 203 9.02 -3.20 -11.12
CA CYS A 203 7.60 -2.99 -10.93
C CYS A 203 6.75 -4.27 -11.01
N ARG A 204 7.34 -5.41 -11.36
CA ARG A 204 6.71 -6.74 -11.26
C ARG A 204 6.87 -7.36 -9.89
N GLN A 205 7.94 -6.99 -9.17
CA GLN A 205 8.29 -7.53 -7.86
C GLN A 205 7.88 -6.59 -6.71
N TRP A 206 7.72 -5.31 -7.00
CA TRP A 206 7.45 -4.26 -6.03
C TRP A 206 6.42 -3.25 -6.53
N VAL A 207 5.62 -2.74 -5.60
CA VAL A 207 4.80 -1.53 -5.78
C VAL A 207 5.23 -0.47 -4.77
N LEU A 208 4.88 0.78 -5.02
CA LEU A 208 5.09 1.88 -4.08
C LEU A 208 3.78 2.25 -3.38
N LEU A 209 3.76 2.18 -2.06
CA LEU A 209 2.69 2.78 -1.28
C LEU A 209 2.93 4.28 -1.17
N LEU A 210 2.06 5.05 -1.80
CA LEU A 210 2.15 6.52 -1.84
C LEU A 210 1.18 7.13 -0.85
N ARG A 211 1.70 7.93 0.09
CA ARG A 211 0.92 8.67 1.07
C ARG A 211 1.18 10.16 0.91
N ASP A 212 0.09 10.89 0.71
CA ASP A 212 0.13 12.36 0.67
C ASP A 212 0.09 12.85 2.11
N TYR A 213 0.97 13.78 2.47
CA TYR A 213 0.98 14.40 3.80
C TYR A 213 1.36 15.87 3.67
N GLN A 214 1.00 16.67 4.68
CA GLN A 214 1.48 18.05 4.78
C GLN A 214 2.70 18.08 5.69
N ASP A 215 3.79 18.69 5.22
CA ASP A 215 4.96 18.89 6.05
C ASP A 215 4.77 20.04 7.06
N ALA A 216 5.81 20.32 7.85
CA ALA A 216 5.78 21.37 8.86
C ALA A 216 5.54 22.79 8.30
N TYR A 217 5.69 22.98 6.99
CA TYR A 217 5.46 24.24 6.29
C TYR A 217 4.10 24.26 5.55
N GLY A 218 3.30 23.21 5.70
CA GLY A 218 2.01 23.06 5.03
C GLY A 218 2.12 22.70 3.55
N GLU A 219 3.32 22.34 3.07
CA GLU A 219 3.51 21.91 1.69
C GLU A 219 3.06 20.46 1.54
N LEU A 220 2.35 20.16 0.45
CA LEU A 220 1.91 18.80 0.15
C LEU A 220 3.12 17.99 -0.34
N ARG A 221 3.47 16.95 0.42
CA ARG A 221 4.56 16.02 0.15
C ARG A 221 4.03 14.61 -0.08
N ILE A 222 4.84 13.77 -0.73
CA ILE A 222 4.51 12.38 -1.01
C ILE A 222 5.57 11.49 -0.38
N HIS A 223 5.14 10.72 0.61
CA HIS A 223 5.94 9.61 1.12
C HIS A 223 5.71 8.37 0.27
N ALA A 224 6.80 7.79 -0.24
CA ALA A 224 6.78 6.56 -1.03
C ALA A 224 7.48 5.42 -0.28
N ARG A 225 6.76 4.31 -0.06
CA ARG A 225 7.30 3.11 0.58
C ARG A 225 7.23 1.91 -0.35
N PRO A 226 8.36 1.28 -0.72
CA PRO A 226 8.36 0.01 -1.45
C PRO A 226 7.64 -1.07 -0.66
N MET A 227 6.79 -1.82 -1.35
CA MET A 227 6.11 -2.98 -0.84
C MET A 227 6.22 -4.11 -1.85
N THR A 228 6.62 -5.28 -1.39
CA THR A 228 6.71 -6.46 -2.25
C THR A 228 5.33 -6.84 -2.79
N ALA A 229 5.28 -7.14 -4.09
CA ALA A 229 4.12 -7.67 -4.79
C ALA A 229 3.98 -9.19 -4.64
N LEU A 230 4.92 -9.85 -3.94
CA LEU A 230 4.94 -11.30 -3.76
C LEU A 230 3.61 -11.79 -3.17
N HIS A 231 3.00 -12.77 -3.84
CA HIS A 231 1.76 -13.39 -3.37
C HIS A 231 2.05 -14.42 -2.30
N GLY A 232 1.33 -14.33 -1.18
CA GLY A 232 1.53 -15.19 -0.02
C GLY A 232 2.37 -14.51 1.07
N GLY A 233 2.78 -15.30 2.06
CA GLY A 233 3.63 -14.82 3.14
C GLY A 233 5.08 -14.69 2.66
N LEU A 234 5.71 -13.56 2.96
CA LEU A 234 7.15 -13.42 2.78
C LEU A 234 7.88 -14.39 3.71
N PRO A 235 8.87 -15.17 3.25
CA PRO A 235 9.69 -15.98 4.14
C PRO A 235 10.46 -15.09 5.11
N ASP A 236 10.79 -15.63 6.29
CA ASP A 236 11.68 -14.95 7.23
C ASP A 236 13.08 -14.82 6.63
N LEU A 237 13.71 -13.66 6.87
CA LEU A 237 15.10 -13.47 6.48
C LEU A 237 16.02 -14.40 7.29
N PRO A 238 17.12 -14.88 6.70
CA PRO A 238 18.08 -15.72 7.42
C PRO A 238 18.63 -15.05 8.69
N ASP A 239 18.82 -15.85 9.74
CA ASP A 239 19.39 -15.41 11.01
C ASP A 239 20.90 -15.15 10.90
N GLY A 240 21.27 -13.91 10.59
CA GLY A 240 22.66 -13.48 10.44
C GLY A 240 23.48 -13.49 11.72
N GLU A 241 22.87 -13.59 12.90
CA GLU A 241 23.62 -13.74 14.15
C GLU A 241 24.13 -15.17 14.35
N ARG A 242 23.45 -16.15 13.75
CA ARG A 242 23.73 -17.59 13.95
C ARG A 242 24.36 -18.28 12.76
N LEU A 243 24.06 -17.84 11.54
CA LEU A 243 24.51 -18.49 10.31
C LEU A 243 25.81 -17.88 9.78
N THR A 244 26.73 -18.73 9.30
CA THR A 244 27.97 -18.32 8.64
C THR A 244 28.39 -19.30 7.53
N GLY A 245 29.28 -18.86 6.65
CA GLY A 245 29.87 -19.65 5.58
C GLY A 245 28.83 -20.33 4.68
N ALA A 246 29.04 -21.61 4.38
CA ALA A 246 28.16 -22.37 3.50
C ALA A 246 26.69 -22.42 3.98
N SER A 247 26.45 -22.37 5.29
CA SER A 247 25.07 -22.37 5.83
C SER A 247 24.34 -21.06 5.53
N LEU A 248 25.02 -19.93 5.68
CA LEU A 248 24.50 -18.61 5.35
C LEU A 248 24.30 -18.47 3.84
N ALA A 249 25.27 -18.88 3.04
CA ALA A 249 25.19 -18.88 1.58
C ALA A 249 23.97 -19.68 1.07
N ASN A 250 23.73 -20.87 1.63
CA ASN A 250 22.57 -21.68 1.27
C ASN A 250 21.25 -21.03 1.70
N ALA A 251 21.22 -20.35 2.85
CA ALA A 251 20.03 -19.69 3.36
C ALA A 251 19.65 -18.48 2.51
N ILE A 252 20.59 -17.59 2.17
CA ILE A 252 20.31 -16.41 1.34
C ILE A 252 19.91 -16.80 -0.08
N HIS A 253 20.57 -17.80 -0.69
CA HIS A 253 20.16 -18.30 -2.01
C HIS A 253 18.84 -19.06 -1.95
N GLY A 254 18.53 -19.69 -0.81
CA GLY A 254 17.22 -20.28 -0.54
C GLY A 254 16.13 -19.22 -0.52
N TYR A 255 16.38 -18.10 0.16
CA TYR A 255 15.49 -16.94 0.20
C TYR A 255 15.25 -16.38 -1.21
N ASP A 256 16.32 -16.14 -1.98
CA ASP A 256 16.24 -15.62 -3.34
C ASP A 256 15.38 -16.51 -4.26
N ARG A 257 15.53 -17.84 -4.15
CA ARG A 257 14.71 -18.80 -4.90
C ARG A 257 13.23 -18.77 -4.50
N LEU A 258 12.94 -18.54 -3.22
CA LEU A 258 11.56 -18.46 -2.72
C LEU A 258 10.87 -17.17 -3.16
N VAL A 259 11.60 -16.05 -3.19
CA VAL A 259 11.08 -14.76 -3.66
C VAL A 259 11.00 -14.70 -5.19
N GLY A 260 11.95 -15.34 -5.89
CA GLY A 260 11.91 -15.49 -7.35
C GLY A 260 12.92 -14.63 -8.12
N TYR A 261 13.84 -13.95 -7.45
CA TYR A 261 14.93 -13.20 -8.09
C TYR A 261 16.20 -13.22 -7.22
N PRO A 262 17.40 -13.13 -7.82
CA PRO A 262 18.66 -13.14 -7.07
C PRO A 262 18.81 -11.85 -6.23
N PHE A 263 19.53 -11.95 -5.13
CA PHE A 263 19.80 -10.82 -4.23
C PHE A 263 18.52 -10.21 -3.59
N ALA A 264 17.41 -10.95 -3.58
CA ALA A 264 16.15 -10.54 -2.97
C ALA A 264 16.29 -10.30 -1.46
N TRP A 265 17.06 -11.13 -0.76
CA TRP A 265 17.26 -10.97 0.69
C TRP A 265 17.74 -9.56 1.06
N PHE A 266 18.56 -8.93 0.20
CA PHE A 266 19.07 -7.57 0.42
C PHE A 266 17.95 -6.52 0.30
N PHE A 267 17.15 -6.53 -0.77
CA PHE A 267 16.07 -5.56 -0.95
C PHE A 267 14.95 -5.74 0.08
N HIS A 268 14.64 -6.98 0.45
CA HIS A 268 13.69 -7.26 1.51
C HIS A 268 14.20 -6.83 2.89
N MET A 269 15.49 -7.00 3.17
CA MET A 269 16.13 -6.46 4.38
C MET A 269 15.92 -4.93 4.47
N LEU A 270 16.15 -4.18 3.40
CA LEU A 270 16.03 -2.72 3.38
C LEU A 270 14.61 -2.20 3.66
N SER A 271 13.58 -2.98 3.29
CA SER A 271 12.16 -2.64 3.50
C SER A 271 11.59 -3.10 4.85
N SER A 272 12.43 -3.75 5.67
CA SER A 272 12.04 -4.47 6.89
C SER A 272 12.62 -3.82 8.16
N LYS A 273 12.50 -4.48 9.32
CA LYS A 273 12.99 -3.95 10.59
C LYS A 273 14.52 -3.93 10.62
N SER A 274 15.09 -2.96 11.32
CA SER A 274 16.55 -2.79 11.46
C SER A 274 17.29 -3.98 12.06
N SER A 275 16.62 -4.83 12.85
CA SER A 275 17.18 -6.09 13.37
C SER A 275 17.65 -7.04 12.27
N ASN A 276 17.12 -6.90 11.06
CA ASN A 276 17.45 -7.77 9.94
C ASN A 276 18.81 -7.43 9.29
N TYR A 277 19.47 -6.36 9.71
CA TYR A 277 20.79 -5.97 9.20
C TYR A 277 21.91 -6.92 9.60
N ALA A 278 21.69 -7.76 10.63
CA ALA A 278 22.62 -8.81 11.01
C ALA A 278 22.95 -9.76 9.84
N VAL A 279 22.01 -9.99 8.91
CA VAL A 279 22.27 -10.84 7.73
C VAL A 279 23.29 -10.19 6.79
N ALA A 280 23.21 -8.88 6.56
CA ALA A 280 24.17 -8.16 5.72
C ALA A 280 25.57 -8.15 6.35
N GLU A 281 25.66 -7.89 7.65
CA GLU A 281 26.92 -7.93 8.40
C GLU A 281 27.58 -9.32 8.35
N ALA A 282 26.78 -10.38 8.49
CA ALA A 282 27.26 -11.75 8.40
C ALA A 282 27.80 -12.09 7.01
N VAL A 283 27.11 -11.67 5.96
CA VAL A 283 27.55 -11.85 4.58
C VAL A 283 28.84 -11.08 4.29
N LEU A 284 28.94 -9.82 4.73
CA LEU A 284 30.17 -9.02 4.58
C LEU A 284 31.37 -9.68 5.27
N ARG A 285 31.18 -10.17 6.50
CA ARG A 285 32.20 -10.89 7.26
C ARG A 285 32.66 -12.18 6.55
N ASP A 286 31.74 -12.95 5.98
CA ASP A 286 32.08 -14.14 5.19
C ASP A 286 32.93 -13.79 3.97
N GLN A 287 32.55 -12.72 3.27
CA GLN A 287 33.19 -12.21 2.04
C GLN A 287 34.59 -11.58 2.30
N MET A 288 34.87 -11.16 3.54
CA MET A 288 36.21 -10.79 3.99
C MET A 288 37.08 -12.00 4.34
N GLY A 289 36.45 -13.16 4.53
CA GLY A 289 37.11 -14.42 4.87
C GLY A 289 37.45 -15.26 3.64
N ALA A 290 37.21 -16.57 3.72
CA ALA A 290 37.51 -17.52 2.66
C ALA A 290 36.29 -17.85 1.76
N TYR A 291 35.16 -17.17 1.96
CA TYR A 291 33.92 -17.46 1.26
C TYR A 291 33.69 -16.44 0.14
N ASP A 292 33.41 -16.95 -1.06
CA ASP A 292 33.06 -16.15 -2.23
C ASP A 292 31.83 -16.78 -2.90
N TYR A 293 30.65 -16.31 -2.49
CA TYR A 293 29.36 -16.82 -2.96
C TYR A 293 28.42 -15.73 -3.49
N LEU A 294 28.88 -14.47 -3.55
CA LEU A 294 28.10 -13.37 -4.11
C LEU A 294 28.75 -12.89 -5.40
N PRO A 295 27.97 -12.64 -6.46
CA PRO A 295 28.46 -11.94 -7.63
C PRO A 295 29.14 -10.61 -7.26
N ALA A 296 30.21 -10.25 -7.97
CA ALA A 296 30.97 -9.03 -7.70
C ALA A 296 30.11 -7.75 -7.73
N ARG A 297 29.05 -7.74 -8.56
CA ARG A 297 28.08 -6.63 -8.64
C ARG A 297 27.24 -6.49 -7.38
N ASP A 298 26.82 -7.60 -6.78
CA ASP A 298 26.03 -7.62 -5.54
C ASP A 298 26.89 -7.24 -4.35
N LEU A 299 28.13 -7.75 -4.29
CA LEU A 299 29.10 -7.38 -3.27
C LEU A 299 29.42 -5.87 -3.32
N LYS A 300 29.52 -5.29 -4.51
CA LYS A 300 29.71 -3.84 -4.68
C LYS A 300 28.53 -3.06 -4.06
N VAL A 301 27.30 -3.46 -4.34
CA VAL A 301 26.10 -2.84 -3.74
C VAL A 301 26.09 -2.97 -2.23
N LEU A 302 26.35 -4.17 -1.71
CA LEU A 302 26.39 -4.45 -0.27
C LEU A 302 27.46 -3.63 0.46
N ARG A 303 28.65 -3.45 -0.13
CA ARG A 303 29.71 -2.60 0.44
C ARG A 303 29.34 -1.11 0.44
N ARG A 304 28.70 -0.61 -0.63
CA ARG A 304 28.17 0.78 -0.62
C ARG A 304 27.13 0.97 0.48
N TRP A 305 26.30 -0.04 0.73
CA TRP A 305 25.37 -0.02 1.85
C TRP A 305 26.08 -0.02 3.20
N GLU A 306 27.14 -0.81 3.40
CA GLU A 306 27.95 -0.79 4.62
C GLU A 306 28.54 0.60 4.92
N GLU A 307 29.09 1.27 3.91
CA GLU A 307 29.67 2.62 4.04
C GLU A 307 28.64 3.69 4.42
N ARG A 308 27.40 3.54 3.92
CA ARG A 308 26.29 4.46 4.19
C ARG A 308 24.99 3.66 4.28
N PRO A 309 24.61 3.14 5.46
CA PRO A 309 23.38 2.36 5.57
C PRO A 309 22.14 3.20 5.30
N TYR A 310 21.11 2.58 4.71
CA TYR A 310 19.80 3.20 4.49
C TYR A 310 18.69 2.14 4.59
N SER A 311 17.44 2.62 4.65
CA SER A 311 16.20 1.84 4.70
C SER A 311 15.12 2.53 3.88
N VAL A 312 14.08 1.79 3.47
CA VAL A 312 12.93 2.31 2.71
C VAL A 312 11.58 1.85 3.26
#